data_AF-A0A7W9IKX2-F1
#
_entry.id   AF-A0A7W9IKX2-F1
#
_cell.length_a   1.000
_cell.length_b   1.000
_cell.length_c   1.000
_cell.angle_alpha   90.00
_cell.angle_beta   90.00
_cell.angle_gamma   90.00
#
_symmetry.space_group_name_H-M   'P 1'
#
loop_
_entity.id
_entity.type
_entity.pdbx_description
1 polymer ?
#
loop_
_entity_poly.entity_id
_entity_poly.type
_entity_poly.pdbx_seq_one_letter_code
_entity_poly.pdbx_strand_id
1 'polypeptide(L)'
;MDAESSICLSDLIPALRWSRPQQVAEALADSRLPAGWWSSVTLSRALGTAGLDWICDRLARLSLSRWDHLPLSDVLPALHVHTVDPTLPGWPEATRSAISGLGGWSRLRRLTAADLAGPAMASSPQDLVTAMFREVLGHVPGVSDVAGVAGVAEQEATAEAAVQALPQVPAQAPPQGPVPAPVPPQAPQPREQRQAPSAETAPAAPAAPPEPKPVRLSDYPLVGLVENMFRDWGPLERAVAVERLFAVDPISLRALAHKLNADRDALSAAQRAAEERILLWLRSPESAPLTGHMFGLTEWLGAAATEDQLVGADPAHPIEVPTLRTPLWRVLVTLMPDRRLQDGWLVVGDLGGLRERTRRLLAVKPADADVFALLDHQLGIRTHSAQAWLDALAASGTQESASAQPAAEAARQLPRRTPGANGHHHRGGQPIPQVTASGIDPRAALATLSALSGGNTRPHLITSQRAPLHPPTSPSTDPSRWQRIEVTSDHLRGGPVAVPEGYATQLGMRPGTLLSVTGPGDNAVVLVWRDQPVFDSLQPVLMRLNARPGDQVYVTVDGYRLEAQLPA
;
A
#
# COMPACT_ATOMS: atom_id res chain seq x y z
N MET A 1 3.26 -24.39 15.48
CA MET A 1 1.88 -24.16 14.98
C MET A 1 2.06 -23.27 13.80
N ASP A 2 2.33 -23.92 12.68
CA ASP A 2 2.92 -23.30 11.51
C ASP A 2 1.81 -22.59 10.76
N ALA A 3 1.96 -21.27 10.59
CA ALA A 3 0.99 -20.47 9.89
C ALA A 3 1.04 -20.84 8.41
N GLU A 4 0.11 -21.69 7.96
CA GLU A 4 -0.02 -22.03 6.55
C GLU A 4 -0.28 -20.76 5.73
N SER A 5 0.74 -20.31 4.99
CA SER A 5 0.67 -19.12 4.14
C SER A 5 -0.52 -19.21 3.18
N SER A 6 -1.46 -18.27 3.29
CA SER A 6 -2.69 -18.20 2.48
C SER A 6 -2.47 -17.85 1.00
N ILE A 7 -1.21 -17.80 0.56
CA ILE A 7 -0.79 -17.42 -0.78
C ILE A 7 -1.31 -18.44 -1.81
N CYS A 8 -2.06 -17.96 -2.80
CA CYS A 8 -2.55 -18.74 -3.93
C CYS A 8 -1.63 -18.56 -5.16
N LEU A 9 -1.73 -19.46 -6.15
CA LEU A 9 -0.90 -19.39 -7.35
C LEU A 9 -1.07 -18.07 -8.13
N SER A 10 -2.28 -17.51 -8.14
CA SER A 10 -2.61 -16.22 -8.77
C SER A 10 -1.91 -15.00 -8.16
N ASP A 11 -1.31 -15.17 -6.98
CA ASP A 11 -0.69 -14.09 -6.22
C ASP A 11 0.79 -13.96 -6.61
N LEU A 12 1.43 -15.09 -6.92
CA LEU A 12 2.78 -15.13 -7.49
C LEU A 12 2.79 -14.91 -9.02
N ILE A 13 1.68 -15.20 -9.70
CA ILE A 13 1.54 -15.11 -11.16
C ILE A 13 0.30 -14.26 -11.49
N PRO A 14 0.39 -12.92 -11.46
CA PRO A 14 -0.76 -12.02 -11.64
C PRO A 14 -1.46 -12.19 -12.99
N ALA A 15 -0.74 -12.67 -14.01
CA ALA A 15 -1.30 -12.97 -15.33
C ALA A 15 -2.46 -13.99 -15.28
N LEU A 16 -2.53 -14.85 -14.25
CA LEU A 16 -3.68 -15.74 -14.01
C LEU A 16 -4.96 -14.98 -13.64
N ARG A 17 -4.86 -13.81 -13.00
CA ARG A 17 -6.00 -12.96 -12.60
C ARG A 17 -6.60 -12.18 -13.77
N TRP A 18 -5.79 -11.87 -14.79
CA TRP A 18 -6.21 -11.13 -15.99
C TRP A 18 -6.57 -12.03 -17.16
N SER A 19 -6.24 -13.32 -17.08
CA SER A 19 -6.60 -14.33 -18.09
C SER A 19 -8.04 -14.80 -17.93
N ARG A 20 -8.68 -15.21 -19.04
CA ARG A 20 -10.06 -15.73 -18.99
C ARG A 20 -10.10 -17.05 -18.20
N PRO A 21 -10.99 -17.21 -17.21
CA PRO A 21 -10.96 -18.37 -16.31
C PRO A 21 -11.17 -19.71 -17.04
N GLN A 22 -11.87 -19.71 -18.17
CA GLN A 22 -12.05 -20.90 -19.01
C GLN A 22 -10.73 -21.36 -19.67
N GLN A 23 -9.88 -20.42 -20.08
CA GLN A 23 -8.59 -20.70 -20.72
C GLN A 23 -7.55 -21.15 -19.69
N VAL A 24 -7.62 -20.59 -18.47
CA VAL A 24 -6.82 -21.06 -17.33
C VAL A 24 -7.27 -22.46 -16.89
N ALA A 25 -8.58 -22.72 -16.86
CA ALA A 25 -9.12 -24.05 -16.58
C ALA A 25 -8.66 -25.09 -17.62
N GLU A 26 -8.67 -24.77 -18.91
CA GLU A 26 -8.20 -25.66 -19.98
C GLU A 26 -6.73 -26.10 -19.79
N ALA A 27 -5.87 -25.21 -19.28
CA ALA A 27 -4.45 -25.48 -19.06
C ALA A 27 -4.11 -26.06 -17.67
N LEU A 28 -4.85 -25.69 -16.62
CA LEU A 28 -4.59 -26.02 -15.21
C LEU A 28 -5.65 -26.94 -14.56
N ALA A 29 -6.56 -27.54 -15.32
CA ALA A 29 -7.47 -28.56 -14.78
C ALA A 29 -6.70 -29.80 -14.30
N ASP A 30 -6.89 -30.14 -13.03
CA ASP A 30 -6.50 -31.42 -12.42
C ASP A 30 -7.73 -31.98 -11.71
N SER A 31 -8.03 -33.27 -11.87
CA SER A 31 -9.19 -33.93 -11.25
C SER A 31 -9.08 -34.03 -9.72
N ARG A 32 -7.88 -33.82 -9.16
CA ARG A 32 -7.59 -33.82 -7.72
C ARG A 32 -7.82 -32.46 -7.05
N LEU A 33 -8.03 -31.39 -7.83
CA LEU A 33 -8.17 -30.03 -7.35
C LEU A 33 -9.53 -29.41 -7.74
N PRO A 34 -10.09 -28.50 -6.93
CA PRO A 34 -11.35 -27.84 -7.24
C PRO A 34 -11.22 -26.91 -8.46
N ALA A 35 -12.34 -26.63 -9.14
CA ALA A 35 -12.37 -25.63 -10.20
C ALA A 35 -11.92 -24.26 -9.67
N GLY A 36 -11.01 -23.58 -10.38
CA GLY A 36 -10.47 -22.30 -9.95
C GLY A 36 -9.42 -22.37 -8.83
N TRP A 37 -8.85 -23.56 -8.54
CA TRP A 37 -7.90 -23.76 -7.43
C TRP A 37 -6.74 -22.76 -7.41
N TRP A 38 -6.28 -22.27 -8.57
CA TRP A 38 -5.20 -21.29 -8.69
C TRP A 38 -5.48 -19.96 -7.96
N SER A 39 -6.76 -19.67 -7.63
CA SER A 39 -7.21 -18.51 -6.88
C SER A 39 -7.89 -18.84 -5.54
N SER A 40 -8.04 -20.12 -5.18
CA SER A 40 -8.82 -20.56 -4.00
C SER A 40 -8.16 -21.63 -3.14
N VAL A 41 -7.04 -22.21 -3.60
CA VAL A 41 -6.26 -23.22 -2.87
C VAL A 41 -4.86 -22.67 -2.60
N THR A 42 -4.42 -22.82 -1.35
CA THR A 42 -3.07 -22.43 -0.91
C THR A 42 -2.00 -23.14 -1.73
N LEU A 43 -0.94 -22.41 -2.08
CA LEU A 43 0.11 -22.87 -2.97
C LEU A 43 0.79 -24.15 -2.46
N SER A 44 1.04 -24.26 -1.15
CA SER A 44 1.63 -25.45 -0.53
C SER A 44 0.75 -26.69 -0.73
N ARG A 45 -0.58 -26.54 -0.57
CA ARG A 45 -1.53 -27.64 -0.80
C ARG A 45 -1.62 -27.99 -2.29
N ALA A 46 -1.67 -27.00 -3.17
CA ALA A 46 -1.69 -27.23 -4.62
C ALA A 46 -0.42 -27.97 -5.09
N LEU A 47 0.76 -27.52 -4.66
CA LEU A 47 2.05 -28.18 -4.95
C LEU A 47 2.11 -29.60 -4.39
N GLY A 48 1.67 -29.83 -3.15
CA GLY A 48 1.61 -31.15 -2.54
C GLY A 48 0.66 -32.12 -3.25
N THR A 49 -0.45 -31.63 -3.81
CA THR A 49 -1.41 -32.48 -4.56
C THR A 49 -1.03 -32.69 -6.02
N ALA A 50 -0.56 -31.67 -6.73
CA ALA A 50 -0.37 -31.71 -8.19
C ALA A 50 1.08 -32.03 -8.59
N GLY A 51 2.06 -31.66 -7.74
CA GLY A 51 3.49 -31.74 -8.01
C GLY A 51 4.05 -30.44 -8.60
N LEU A 52 5.22 -30.02 -8.12
CA LEU A 52 5.94 -28.82 -8.61
C LEU A 52 6.17 -28.86 -10.12
N ASP A 53 6.71 -29.97 -10.62
CA ASP A 53 7.10 -30.11 -12.03
C ASP A 53 5.90 -30.06 -12.98
N TRP A 54 4.75 -30.62 -12.57
CA TRP A 54 3.51 -30.57 -13.34
C TRP A 54 2.97 -29.13 -13.44
N ILE A 55 2.95 -28.40 -12.32
CA ILE A 55 2.53 -26.99 -12.30
C ILE A 55 3.47 -26.15 -13.18
N CYS A 56 4.79 -26.36 -13.09
CA CYS A 56 5.77 -25.61 -13.89
C CYS A 56 5.64 -25.88 -15.40
N ASP A 57 5.46 -27.14 -15.84
CA ASP A 57 5.22 -27.48 -17.25
C ASP A 57 3.95 -26.78 -17.78
N ARG A 58 2.86 -26.83 -17.01
CA ARG A 58 1.58 -26.21 -17.42
C ARG A 58 1.67 -24.69 -17.48
N LEU A 59 2.34 -24.05 -16.53
CA LEU A 59 2.58 -22.60 -16.55
C LEU A 59 3.49 -22.18 -17.72
N ALA A 60 4.50 -22.98 -18.07
CA ALA A 60 5.35 -22.72 -19.23
C ALA A 60 4.56 -22.80 -20.56
N ARG A 61 3.72 -23.84 -20.71
CA ARG A 61 2.80 -23.97 -21.87
C ARG A 61 1.81 -22.81 -21.96
N LEU A 62 1.23 -22.41 -20.83
CA LEU A 62 0.28 -21.29 -20.77
C LEU A 62 0.99 -19.98 -21.15
N SER A 63 2.19 -19.75 -20.61
CA SER A 63 3.02 -18.58 -20.92
C SER A 63 3.33 -18.48 -22.42
N LEU A 64 3.76 -19.58 -23.05
CA LEU A 64 4.10 -19.62 -24.48
C LEU A 64 2.89 -19.53 -25.43
N SER A 65 1.69 -19.91 -24.98
CA SER A 65 0.49 -19.97 -25.83
C SER A 65 -0.49 -18.82 -25.65
N ARG A 66 -0.44 -18.10 -24.52
CA ARG A 66 -1.39 -17.02 -24.18
C ARG A 66 -0.74 -15.74 -23.65
N TRP A 67 0.49 -15.81 -23.14
CA TRP A 67 1.26 -14.66 -22.61
C TRP A 67 2.54 -14.42 -23.42
N ASP A 68 2.53 -14.84 -24.68
CA ASP A 68 3.60 -14.72 -25.67
C ASP A 68 4.14 -13.29 -25.80
N HIS A 69 3.26 -12.29 -25.66
CA HIS A 69 3.51 -10.85 -25.71
C HIS A 69 3.92 -10.21 -24.38
N LEU A 70 3.83 -10.92 -23.25
CA LEU A 70 4.23 -10.39 -21.94
C LEU A 70 5.71 -10.70 -21.67
N PRO A 71 6.49 -9.76 -21.10
CA PRO A 71 7.85 -10.05 -20.69
C PRO A 71 7.81 -11.01 -19.50
N LEU A 72 8.79 -11.93 -19.43
CA LEU A 72 8.82 -12.98 -18.41
C LEU A 72 8.79 -12.43 -16.97
N SER A 73 9.35 -11.23 -16.76
CA SER A 73 9.34 -10.54 -15.47
C SER A 73 7.99 -9.92 -15.07
N ASP A 74 7.05 -9.73 -16.01
CA ASP A 74 5.67 -9.30 -15.69
C ASP A 74 4.77 -10.54 -15.47
N VAL A 75 5.07 -11.66 -16.14
CA VAL A 75 4.42 -12.96 -15.90
C VAL A 75 4.79 -13.50 -14.51
N LEU A 76 6.06 -13.42 -14.12
CA LEU A 76 6.58 -13.87 -12.84
C LEU A 76 7.33 -12.73 -12.12
N PRO A 77 6.61 -11.82 -11.42
CA PRO A 77 7.19 -10.64 -10.76
C PRO A 77 8.30 -10.96 -9.76
N ALA A 78 8.30 -12.15 -9.16
CA ALA A 78 9.35 -12.64 -8.28
C ALA A 78 10.75 -12.59 -8.91
N LEU A 79 10.88 -12.67 -10.24
CA LEU A 79 12.15 -12.50 -10.96
C LEU A 79 12.77 -11.10 -10.78
N HIS A 80 11.99 -10.10 -10.35
CA HIS A 80 12.50 -8.77 -10.00
C HIS A 80 13.25 -8.74 -8.66
N VAL A 81 12.80 -9.54 -7.70
CA VAL A 81 13.32 -9.58 -6.32
C VAL A 81 14.36 -10.68 -6.16
N HIS A 82 14.11 -11.85 -6.74
CA HIS A 82 14.98 -13.02 -6.70
C HIS A 82 15.87 -13.07 -7.95
N THR A 83 17.16 -12.86 -7.75
CA THR A 83 18.18 -13.21 -8.75
C THR A 83 18.42 -14.71 -8.70
N VAL A 84 17.75 -15.44 -9.59
CA VAL A 84 18.11 -16.82 -9.94
C VAL A 84 19.55 -16.85 -10.42
N ASP A 85 20.34 -17.81 -9.92
CA ASP A 85 21.68 -18.07 -10.43
C ASP A 85 21.61 -19.09 -11.59
N PRO A 86 21.86 -18.67 -12.84
CA PRO A 86 21.81 -19.57 -13.99
C PRO A 86 23.00 -20.54 -14.04
N THR A 87 23.92 -20.54 -13.07
CA THR A 87 25.05 -21.48 -12.97
C THR A 87 24.77 -22.68 -12.05
N LEU A 88 23.58 -22.72 -11.43
CA LEU A 88 23.19 -23.81 -10.52
C LEU A 88 23.25 -25.20 -11.18
N PRO A 89 23.73 -26.24 -10.46
CA PRO A 89 23.86 -27.59 -11.00
C PRO A 89 22.51 -28.26 -11.31
N GLY A 90 21.40 -27.77 -10.73
CA GLY A 90 20.05 -28.23 -11.05
C GLY A 90 19.51 -27.76 -12.40
N TRP A 91 20.20 -26.85 -13.09
CA TRP A 91 19.80 -26.32 -14.40
C TRP A 91 20.41 -27.15 -15.54
N PRO A 92 19.61 -27.58 -16.54
CA PRO A 92 20.13 -28.29 -17.71
C PRO A 92 21.20 -27.48 -18.44
N GLU A 93 22.29 -28.12 -18.85
CA GLU A 93 23.41 -27.47 -19.55
C GLU A 93 22.94 -26.71 -20.80
N ALA A 94 21.98 -27.28 -21.53
CA ALA A 94 21.37 -26.65 -22.70
C ALA A 94 20.66 -25.32 -22.35
N THR A 95 20.00 -25.25 -21.18
CA THR A 95 19.35 -24.02 -20.68
C THR A 95 20.38 -22.98 -20.26
N ARG A 96 21.45 -23.38 -19.57
CA ARG A 96 22.55 -22.49 -19.15
C ARG A 96 23.30 -21.90 -20.37
N SER A 97 23.52 -22.73 -21.39
CA SER A 97 24.06 -22.32 -22.69
C SER A 97 23.12 -21.35 -23.43
N ALA A 98 21.81 -21.63 -23.47
CA ALA A 98 20.81 -20.76 -24.10
C ALA A 98 20.75 -19.37 -23.43
N ILE A 99 20.73 -19.29 -22.10
CA ILE A 99 20.75 -18.01 -21.36
C ILE A 99 22.02 -17.21 -21.68
N SER A 100 23.16 -17.88 -21.79
CA SER A 100 24.43 -17.26 -22.16
C SER A 100 24.37 -16.69 -23.58
N GLY A 101 23.86 -17.45 -24.55
CA GLY A 101 23.66 -17.01 -25.94
C GLY A 101 22.68 -15.85 -26.11
N LEU A 102 21.64 -15.76 -25.27
CA LEU A 102 20.68 -14.66 -25.26
C LEU A 102 21.24 -13.34 -24.69
N GLY A 103 22.46 -13.34 -24.13
CA GLY A 103 23.09 -12.18 -23.49
C GLY A 103 22.84 -12.09 -21.98
N GLY A 104 22.66 -13.25 -21.32
CA GLY A 104 22.64 -13.39 -19.88
C GLY A 104 21.28 -13.15 -19.21
N TRP A 105 21.20 -13.53 -17.93
CA TRP A 105 19.99 -13.49 -17.10
C TRP A 105 19.26 -12.14 -17.11
N SER A 106 20.02 -11.04 -17.01
CA SER A 106 19.47 -9.68 -17.02
C SER A 106 18.75 -9.33 -18.33
N ARG A 107 19.16 -9.91 -19.46
CA ARG A 107 18.48 -9.72 -20.75
C ARG A 107 17.28 -10.66 -20.86
N LEU A 108 17.44 -11.93 -20.48
CA LEU A 108 16.38 -12.94 -20.44
C LEU A 108 15.10 -12.44 -19.75
N ARG A 109 15.23 -11.86 -18.55
CA ARG A 109 14.11 -11.31 -17.77
C ARG A 109 13.24 -10.29 -18.53
N ARG A 110 13.81 -9.60 -19.52
CA ARG A 110 13.15 -8.54 -20.31
C ARG A 110 12.58 -9.02 -21.64
N LEU A 111 12.91 -10.25 -22.03
CA LEU A 111 12.35 -10.90 -23.21
C LEU A 111 10.93 -11.40 -22.91
N THR A 112 10.13 -11.48 -23.97
CA THR A 112 8.82 -12.11 -23.97
C THR A 112 8.94 -13.61 -24.27
N ALA A 113 7.87 -14.38 -24.03
CA ALA A 113 7.89 -15.80 -24.36
C ALA A 113 7.93 -16.03 -25.89
N ALA A 114 7.45 -15.07 -26.71
CA ALA A 114 7.62 -15.09 -28.17
C ALA A 114 9.08 -14.90 -28.61
N ASP A 115 9.85 -14.02 -27.95
CA ASP A 115 11.26 -13.78 -28.28
C ASP A 115 12.13 -15.04 -28.11
N LEU A 116 11.72 -15.95 -27.22
CA LEU A 116 12.38 -17.24 -26.99
C LEU A 116 12.11 -18.27 -28.09
N ALA A 117 11.09 -18.08 -28.94
CA ALA A 117 10.74 -19.03 -30.00
C ALA A 117 11.62 -18.88 -31.28
N GLY A 118 12.63 -18.01 -31.25
CA GLY A 118 13.53 -17.75 -32.38
C GLY A 118 14.47 -18.93 -32.73
N PRO A 119 14.93 -19.03 -34.00
CA PRO A 119 15.70 -20.18 -34.50
C PRO A 119 17.14 -20.31 -33.97
N ALA A 120 17.53 -19.48 -33.00
CA ALA A 120 18.88 -19.44 -32.41
C ALA A 120 18.99 -20.21 -31.07
N MET A 121 17.90 -20.83 -30.59
CA MET A 121 17.85 -21.54 -29.32
C MET A 121 18.21 -23.02 -29.47
N ALA A 122 19.18 -23.49 -28.68
CA ALA A 122 19.57 -24.91 -28.61
C ALA A 122 18.70 -25.74 -27.63
N SER A 123 17.88 -25.09 -26.82
CA SER A 123 16.87 -25.71 -25.93
C SER A 123 15.48 -25.36 -26.41
N SER A 124 14.46 -26.15 -26.04
CA SER A 124 13.08 -25.67 -26.25
C SER A 124 12.82 -24.44 -25.34
N PRO A 125 12.05 -23.44 -25.82
CA PRO A 125 11.69 -22.29 -24.99
C PRO A 125 10.86 -22.72 -23.77
N GLN A 126 10.15 -23.85 -23.86
CA GLN A 126 9.35 -24.40 -22.78
C GLN A 126 10.23 -24.92 -21.63
N ASP A 127 11.35 -25.58 -21.91
CA ASP A 127 12.26 -26.08 -20.86
C ASP A 127 12.87 -24.93 -20.06
N LEU A 128 13.25 -23.85 -20.75
CA LEU A 128 13.79 -22.64 -20.13
C LEU A 128 12.76 -21.96 -19.21
N VAL A 129 11.53 -21.77 -19.69
CA VAL A 129 10.46 -21.15 -18.88
C VAL A 129 10.04 -22.07 -17.73
N THR A 130 10.02 -23.38 -17.94
CA THR A 130 9.76 -24.39 -16.89
C THR A 130 10.82 -24.31 -15.79
N ALA A 131 12.11 -24.24 -16.15
CA ALA A 131 13.21 -24.10 -15.20
C ALA A 131 13.10 -22.79 -14.38
N MET A 132 12.72 -21.68 -15.01
CA MET A 132 12.48 -20.41 -14.30
C MET A 132 11.33 -20.49 -13.28
N PHE A 133 10.21 -21.12 -13.64
CA PHE A 133 9.11 -21.35 -12.69
C PHE A 133 9.51 -22.31 -11.57
N ARG A 134 10.21 -23.40 -11.89
CA ARG A 134 10.67 -24.42 -10.93
C ARG A 134 11.58 -23.80 -9.86
N GLU A 135 12.52 -22.96 -10.29
CA GLU A 135 13.43 -22.27 -9.40
C GLU A 135 12.67 -21.37 -8.41
N VAL A 136 11.81 -20.48 -8.92
CA VAL A 136 11.09 -19.50 -8.08
C VAL A 136 10.08 -20.20 -7.15
N LEU A 137 9.31 -21.17 -7.65
CA LEU A 137 8.32 -21.89 -6.86
C LEU A 137 8.98 -22.89 -5.89
N GLY A 138 10.16 -23.42 -6.20
CA GLY A 138 10.95 -24.28 -5.32
C GLY A 138 11.57 -23.54 -4.13
N HIS A 139 11.72 -22.22 -4.20
CA HIS A 139 12.19 -21.38 -3.09
C HIS A 139 11.08 -20.97 -2.10
N VAL A 140 9.82 -21.35 -2.34
CA VAL A 140 8.71 -21.05 -1.43
C VAL A 140 8.80 -21.95 -0.19
N PRO A 141 8.85 -21.40 1.04
CA PRO A 141 8.95 -22.21 2.26
C PRO A 141 7.73 -23.14 2.39
N GLY A 142 8.00 -24.42 2.65
CA GLY A 142 7.02 -25.51 2.69
C GLY A 142 7.15 -26.54 1.56
N VAL A 143 7.87 -26.25 0.48
CA VAL A 143 8.12 -27.22 -0.61
C VAL A 143 9.24 -28.20 -0.25
N SER A 144 10.30 -27.73 0.41
CA SER A 144 11.48 -28.54 0.76
C SER A 144 11.19 -29.65 1.78
N ASP A 145 10.27 -29.45 2.73
CA ASP A 145 9.91 -30.48 3.71
C ASP A 145 9.15 -31.65 3.07
N VAL A 146 8.24 -31.36 2.13
CA VAL A 146 7.48 -32.41 1.43
C VAL A 146 8.37 -33.18 0.45
N ALA A 147 9.31 -32.49 -0.23
CA ALA A 147 10.30 -33.15 -1.07
C ALA A 147 11.31 -33.99 -0.25
N GLY A 148 11.66 -33.55 0.96
CA GLY A 148 12.49 -34.32 1.90
C GLY A 148 11.79 -35.60 2.34
N VAL A 149 10.52 -35.53 2.74
CA VAL A 149 9.73 -36.70 3.16
C VAL A 149 9.44 -37.66 1.99
N ALA A 150 9.17 -37.14 0.78
CA ALA A 150 8.99 -37.98 -0.40
C ALA A 150 10.30 -38.66 -0.86
N GLY A 151 11.42 -37.94 -0.83
CA GLY A 151 12.74 -38.49 -1.16
C GLY A 151 13.21 -39.57 -0.18
N VAL A 152 12.91 -39.42 1.12
CA VAL A 152 13.12 -40.48 2.12
C VAL A 152 12.22 -41.67 1.84
N ALA A 153 10.93 -41.47 1.51
CA ALA A 153 10.02 -42.57 1.19
C ALA A 153 10.42 -43.37 -0.06
N GLU A 154 10.91 -42.72 -1.14
CA GLU A 154 11.42 -43.43 -2.32
C GLU A 154 12.77 -44.11 -2.06
N GLN A 155 13.63 -43.56 -1.18
CA GLN A 155 14.87 -44.21 -0.76
C GLN A 155 14.62 -45.40 0.19
N GLU A 156 13.66 -45.31 1.10
CA GLU A 156 13.24 -46.43 1.96
C GLU A 156 12.57 -47.54 1.13
N ALA A 157 11.70 -47.21 0.17
CA ALA A 157 11.12 -48.20 -0.75
C ALA A 157 12.17 -48.93 -1.61
N THR A 158 13.28 -48.26 -1.94
CA THR A 158 14.41 -48.87 -2.67
C THR A 158 15.32 -49.68 -1.73
N ALA A 159 15.39 -49.33 -0.44
CA ALA A 159 16.16 -50.06 0.57
C ALA A 159 15.45 -51.33 1.06
N GLU A 160 14.13 -51.30 1.27
CA GLU A 160 13.35 -52.47 1.71
C GLU A 160 13.33 -53.60 0.67
N ALA A 161 13.46 -53.27 -0.62
CA ALA A 161 13.62 -54.25 -1.70
C ALA A 161 14.97 -55.00 -1.67
N ALA A 162 15.98 -54.49 -0.96
CA ALA A 162 17.34 -55.02 -0.97
C ALA A 162 17.70 -55.91 0.26
N VAL A 163 16.82 -56.00 1.27
CA VAL A 163 17.11 -56.70 2.53
C VAL A 163 16.36 -58.05 2.66
N GLN A 164 15.44 -58.37 1.75
CA GLN A 164 14.74 -59.68 1.73
C GLN A 164 15.58 -60.83 1.14
N ALA A 165 16.76 -61.08 1.72
CA ALA A 165 17.51 -62.31 1.49
C ALA A 165 18.44 -62.66 2.66
N LEU A 166 17.92 -63.33 3.70
CA LEU A 166 18.65 -64.26 4.60
C LEU A 166 17.66 -65.01 5.53
N PRO A 167 17.88 -66.29 5.92
CA PRO A 167 16.88 -67.09 6.63
C PRO A 167 17.11 -67.30 8.15
N GLN A 168 16.01 -67.15 8.91
CA GLN A 168 15.51 -68.02 10.01
C GLN A 168 16.32 -68.34 11.31
N VAL A 169 15.68 -67.98 12.46
CA VAL A 169 15.34 -68.85 13.65
C VAL A 169 16.44 -69.15 14.70
N PRO A 170 16.17 -69.35 16.03
CA PRO A 170 14.97 -69.11 16.87
C PRO A 170 15.17 -68.22 18.14
N ALA A 171 14.04 -67.96 18.82
CA ALA A 171 13.83 -67.25 20.09
C ALA A 171 14.43 -67.88 21.38
N GLN A 172 14.53 -67.06 22.45
CA GLN A 172 14.14 -67.43 23.83
C GLN A 172 13.95 -66.21 24.77
N ALA A 173 13.11 -66.38 25.80
CA ALA A 173 12.88 -65.50 26.98
C ALA A 173 12.44 -66.42 28.15
N PRO A 174 12.22 -65.96 29.41
CA PRO A 174 12.51 -64.68 30.10
C PRO A 174 13.50 -64.92 31.29
N PRO A 175 13.24 -64.80 32.63
CA PRO A 175 12.52 -63.82 33.48
C PRO A 175 13.25 -63.38 34.82
N GLN A 176 12.57 -62.53 35.63
CA GLN A 176 12.70 -62.29 37.11
C GLN A 176 13.76 -61.29 37.68
N GLY A 177 13.40 -60.63 38.81
CA GLY A 177 14.25 -59.81 39.71
C GLY A 177 14.91 -60.64 40.85
N PRO A 178 15.18 -60.16 42.11
CA PRO A 178 14.61 -58.98 42.82
C PRO A 178 15.49 -58.27 43.95
N VAL A 179 14.88 -57.41 44.82
CA VAL A 179 15.24 -56.97 46.23
C VAL A 179 16.36 -55.88 46.53
N PRO A 180 16.59 -55.32 47.79
CA PRO A 180 16.33 -53.87 48.09
C PRO A 180 17.44 -53.05 48.88
N ALA A 181 17.05 -51.94 49.56
CA ALA A 181 17.83 -50.84 50.21
C ALA A 181 18.44 -51.07 51.63
N PRO A 182 19.20 -50.11 52.25
CA PRO A 182 18.67 -49.17 53.28
C PRO A 182 19.33 -47.74 53.44
N VAL A 183 19.07 -47.02 54.56
CA VAL A 183 19.24 -45.54 54.90
C VAL A 183 19.97 -45.34 56.28
N PRO A 184 19.99 -44.21 57.07
CA PRO A 184 20.10 -42.72 56.92
C PRO A 184 21.27 -42.10 57.81
N PRO A 185 21.36 -40.78 58.23
CA PRO A 185 20.56 -40.13 59.32
C PRO A 185 20.26 -38.57 59.19
N GLN A 186 19.67 -37.96 60.25
CA GLN A 186 19.02 -36.61 60.38
C GLN A 186 20.00 -35.44 60.75
N ALA A 187 19.67 -34.15 61.05
CA ALA A 187 18.48 -33.35 61.48
C ALA A 187 18.76 -31.80 61.30
N PRO A 188 18.13 -30.77 61.94
CA PRO A 188 16.77 -30.55 62.51
C PRO A 188 16.06 -29.22 62.06
N GLN A 189 14.86 -28.91 62.57
CA GLN A 189 14.08 -27.65 62.37
C GLN A 189 14.17 -26.64 63.54
N PRO A 190 13.81 -25.35 63.36
CA PRO A 190 13.47 -24.42 64.45
C PRO A 190 11.95 -24.12 64.61
N ARG A 191 11.57 -23.66 65.81
CA ARG A 191 10.22 -23.59 66.41
C ARG A 191 9.36 -22.37 66.05
N GLU A 192 8.05 -22.51 66.28
CA GLU A 192 7.07 -21.42 66.52
C GLU A 192 7.33 -20.67 67.84
N GLN A 193 6.98 -19.38 67.92
CA GLN A 193 6.13 -18.75 68.96
C GLN A 193 6.20 -17.20 68.95
N ARG A 194 5.06 -16.53 68.71
CA ARG A 194 4.40 -15.57 69.65
C ARG A 194 3.20 -14.87 68.99
N GLN A 195 2.04 -14.93 69.67
CA GLN A 195 0.90 -14.03 69.45
C GLN A 195 0.90 -12.92 70.51
N ALA A 196 0.48 -11.71 70.13
CA ALA A 196 -0.33 -10.76 70.91
C ALA A 196 -0.39 -9.39 70.18
N PRO A 197 -1.41 -8.55 70.39
CA PRO A 197 -2.84 -8.84 70.57
C PRO A 197 -3.70 -8.12 69.51
N SER A 198 -5.00 -8.41 69.45
CA SER A 198 -5.95 -7.67 68.61
C SER A 198 -6.07 -6.21 69.04
N ALA A 199 -5.95 -5.28 68.10
CA ALA A 199 -6.35 -3.88 68.24
C ALA A 199 -7.60 -3.61 67.39
N GLU A 200 -8.47 -2.74 67.89
CA GLU A 200 -9.82 -2.44 67.43
C GLU A 200 -10.00 -2.17 65.93
N THR A 201 -11.16 -2.60 65.44
CA THR A 201 -11.68 -2.31 64.10
C THR A 201 -11.96 -0.81 63.94
N ALA A 202 -11.02 -0.06 63.39
CA ALA A 202 -11.30 1.25 62.81
C ALA A 202 -12.15 1.08 61.53
N PRO A 203 -13.11 1.98 61.23
CA PRO A 203 -13.86 1.91 59.98
C PRO A 203 -12.92 2.04 58.78
N ALA A 204 -13.02 1.11 57.83
CA ALA A 204 -12.25 1.18 56.60
C ALA A 204 -12.61 2.46 55.84
N ALA A 205 -11.63 3.35 55.67
CA ALA A 205 -11.71 4.41 54.66
C ALA A 205 -11.96 3.75 53.29
N PRO A 206 -12.76 4.37 52.39
CA PRO A 206 -12.99 3.82 51.07
C PRO A 206 -11.65 3.58 50.38
N ALA A 207 -11.44 2.34 49.92
CA ALA A 207 -10.20 1.94 49.29
C ALA A 207 -9.89 2.89 48.13
N ALA A 208 -8.69 3.48 48.15
CA ALA A 208 -8.20 4.23 47.00
C ALA A 208 -8.21 3.32 45.76
N PRO A 209 -8.47 3.86 44.55
CA PRO A 209 -8.36 3.09 43.33
C PRO A 209 -7.00 2.37 43.27
N PRO A 210 -6.94 1.11 42.82
CA PRO A 210 -5.69 0.38 42.76
C PRO A 210 -4.71 1.17 41.87
N GLU A 211 -3.55 1.53 42.42
CA GLU A 211 -2.51 2.20 41.66
C GLU A 211 -2.14 1.34 40.43
N PRO A 212 -2.00 1.94 39.23
CA PRO A 212 -1.71 1.17 38.03
C PRO A 212 -0.37 0.45 38.19
N LYS A 213 -0.39 -0.88 38.08
CA LYS A 213 0.83 -1.70 38.07
C LYS A 213 1.78 -1.13 37.01
N PRO A 214 3.08 -0.98 37.29
CA PRO A 214 4.03 -0.44 36.32
C PRO A 214 4.09 -1.36 35.10
N VAL A 215 3.57 -0.86 33.98
CA VAL A 215 3.50 -1.58 32.70
C VAL A 215 4.91 -1.94 32.25
N ARG A 216 5.18 -3.23 32.05
CA ARG A 216 6.45 -3.68 31.48
C ARG A 216 6.32 -3.67 29.96
N LEU A 217 7.17 -2.90 29.28
CA LEU A 217 7.23 -2.88 27.80
C LEU A 217 7.47 -4.26 27.19
N SER A 218 8.10 -5.17 27.94
CA SER A 218 8.29 -6.58 27.58
C SER A 218 6.98 -7.35 27.38
N ASP A 219 5.89 -6.93 28.02
CA ASP A 219 4.57 -7.56 27.89
C ASP A 219 3.84 -7.10 26.61
N TYR A 220 4.34 -6.05 25.95
CA TYR A 220 3.70 -5.37 24.82
C TYR A 220 4.68 -5.19 23.64
N PRO A 221 4.95 -6.24 22.84
CA PRO A 221 6.01 -6.24 21.83
C PRO A 221 5.84 -5.15 20.76
N LEU A 222 4.61 -4.78 20.38
CA LEU A 222 4.34 -3.68 19.45
C LEU A 222 4.77 -2.31 20.02
N VAL A 223 4.51 -2.05 21.30
CA VAL A 223 4.94 -0.81 21.98
C VAL A 223 6.46 -0.78 22.07
N GLY A 224 7.09 -1.91 22.42
CA GLY A 224 8.55 -2.05 22.44
C GLY A 224 9.19 -1.83 21.07
N LEU A 225 8.59 -2.32 19.98
CA LEU A 225 9.06 -2.12 18.61
C LEU A 225 9.04 -0.64 18.22
N VAL A 226 7.91 0.05 18.45
CA VAL A 226 7.76 1.48 18.16
C VAL A 226 8.73 2.31 19.02
N GLU A 227 8.86 2.00 20.32
CA GLU A 227 9.80 2.67 21.22
C GLU A 227 11.26 2.50 20.78
N ASN A 228 11.65 1.32 20.30
CA ASN A 228 12.99 1.07 19.79
C ASN A 228 13.31 1.92 18.56
N MET A 229 12.36 2.13 17.64
CA MET A 229 12.57 2.98 16.47
C MET A 229 13.02 4.41 16.85
N PHE A 230 12.40 5.01 17.87
CA PHE A 230 12.69 6.40 18.28
C PHE A 230 13.88 6.54 19.24
N ARG A 231 14.45 5.44 19.75
CA ARG A 231 15.52 5.44 20.76
C ARG A 231 16.80 6.12 20.29
N ASP A 232 17.15 5.93 19.02
CA ASP A 232 18.42 6.40 18.44
C ASP A 232 18.26 7.72 17.65
N TRP A 233 17.09 8.37 17.73
CA TRP A 233 16.80 9.62 17.02
C TRP A 233 17.51 10.82 17.66
N GLY A 234 17.86 11.80 16.82
CA GLY A 234 18.43 13.07 17.27
C GLY A 234 17.44 13.86 18.15
N PRO A 235 17.93 14.75 19.04
CA PRO A 235 17.08 15.48 19.98
C PRO A 235 16.05 16.38 19.28
N LEU A 236 16.41 16.96 18.13
CA LEU A 236 15.48 17.77 17.32
C LEU A 236 14.42 16.91 16.62
N GLU A 237 14.81 15.75 16.07
CA GLU A 237 13.89 14.81 15.41
C GLU A 237 12.88 14.24 16.42
N ARG A 238 13.35 13.85 17.61
CA ARG A 238 12.50 13.39 18.71
C ARG A 238 11.53 14.48 19.17
N ALA A 239 12.00 15.72 19.31
CA ALA A 239 11.12 16.83 19.67
C ALA A 239 10.05 17.10 18.61
N VAL A 240 10.38 17.00 17.32
CA VAL A 240 9.41 17.08 16.22
C VAL A 240 8.44 15.88 16.24
N ALA A 241 8.91 14.67 16.55
CA ALA A 241 8.04 13.50 16.69
C ALA A 241 6.98 13.70 17.79
N VAL A 242 7.41 14.10 18.99
CA VAL A 242 6.56 14.31 20.17
C VAL A 242 5.59 15.48 20.00
N GLU A 243 6.07 16.62 19.50
CA GLU A 243 5.33 17.90 19.53
C GLU A 243 4.59 18.21 18.22
N ARG A 244 4.82 17.43 17.15
CA ARG A 244 4.20 17.65 15.83
C ARG A 244 3.69 16.40 15.13
N LEU A 245 4.50 15.35 14.94
CA LEU A 245 4.10 14.22 14.09
C LEU A 245 3.08 13.30 14.79
N PHE A 246 3.31 13.02 16.08
CA PHE A 246 2.45 12.15 16.90
C PHE A 246 1.70 12.91 18.00
N ALA A 247 1.77 14.25 17.98
CA ALA A 247 1.11 15.10 18.94
C ALA A 247 -0.42 15.07 18.79
N VAL A 248 -1.11 15.15 19.92
CA VAL A 248 -2.57 15.36 19.98
C VAL A 248 -2.94 16.71 19.36
N ASP A 249 -2.25 17.76 19.80
CA ASP A 249 -2.43 19.14 19.35
C ASP A 249 -1.11 19.64 18.72
N PRO A 250 -0.89 19.42 17.41
CA PRO A 250 0.40 19.67 16.77
C PRO A 250 0.72 21.18 16.68
N ILE A 251 1.77 21.61 17.37
CA ILE A 251 2.18 23.03 17.38
C ILE A 251 2.94 23.42 16.10
N SER A 252 2.81 24.67 15.63
CA SER A 252 3.51 25.12 14.42
C SER A 252 5.04 25.01 14.56
N LEU A 253 5.77 24.79 13.45
CA LEU A 253 7.25 24.80 13.44
C LEU A 253 7.83 26.08 14.06
N ARG A 254 7.18 27.24 13.89
CA ARG A 254 7.58 28.51 14.50
C ARG A 254 7.44 28.49 16.04
N ALA A 255 6.36 27.91 16.54
CA ALA A 255 6.15 27.75 17.98
C ALA A 255 7.15 26.76 18.60
N LEU A 256 7.41 25.63 17.90
CA LEU A 256 8.40 24.64 18.33
C LEU A 256 9.83 25.22 18.33
N ALA A 257 10.21 25.98 17.30
CA ALA A 257 11.50 26.69 17.22
C ALA A 257 11.69 27.66 18.40
N HIS A 258 10.64 28.41 18.75
CA HIS A 258 10.69 29.31 19.90
C HIS A 258 10.78 28.55 21.24
N LYS A 259 10.00 27.46 21.40
CA LYS A 259 10.00 26.60 22.61
C LYS A 259 11.35 25.91 22.85
N LEU A 260 12.04 25.49 21.79
CA LEU A 260 13.35 24.82 21.86
C LEU A 260 14.54 25.78 21.78
N ASN A 261 14.30 27.08 21.53
CA ASN A 261 15.32 28.07 21.19
C ASN A 261 16.26 27.59 20.07
N ALA A 262 15.68 26.94 19.05
CA ALA A 262 16.39 26.30 17.95
C ALA A 262 16.06 27.00 16.61
N ASP A 263 16.97 26.87 15.64
CA ASP A 263 16.72 27.40 14.30
C ASP A 263 15.53 26.68 13.61
N ARG A 264 14.71 27.48 12.93
CA ARG A 264 13.51 27.01 12.22
C ARG A 264 13.88 26.14 11.02
N ASP A 265 14.97 26.47 10.31
CA ASP A 265 15.34 25.75 9.11
C ASP A 265 16.03 24.42 9.46
N ALA A 266 16.81 24.40 10.54
CA ALA A 266 17.26 23.15 11.19
C ALA A 266 16.11 22.25 11.66
N LEU A 267 15.06 22.81 12.30
CA LEU A 267 13.85 22.04 12.67
C LEU A 267 13.05 21.57 11.46
N SER A 268 13.00 22.35 10.38
CA SER A 268 12.38 21.95 9.12
C SER A 268 13.15 20.80 8.46
N ALA A 269 14.48 20.81 8.52
CA ALA A 269 15.30 19.68 8.08
C ALA A 269 15.08 18.43 8.94
N ALA A 270 15.07 18.58 10.28
CA ALA A 270 14.78 17.50 11.21
C ALA A 270 13.37 16.89 11.02
N GLN A 271 12.36 17.69 10.68
CA GLN A 271 11.03 17.16 10.34
C GLN A 271 11.07 16.28 9.09
N ARG A 272 11.73 16.72 8.00
CA ARG A 272 11.87 15.91 6.78
C ARG A 272 12.64 14.61 7.03
N ALA A 273 13.73 14.69 7.80
CA ALA A 273 14.54 13.52 8.17
C ALA A 273 13.74 12.51 9.01
N ALA A 274 12.93 12.99 9.97
CA ALA A 274 12.02 12.15 10.75
C ALA A 274 10.97 11.45 9.87
N GLU A 275 10.31 12.18 8.96
CA GLU A 275 9.32 11.64 8.02
C GLU A 275 9.95 10.61 7.08
N GLU A 276 11.12 10.91 6.49
CA GLU A 276 11.86 9.99 5.62
C GLU A 276 12.29 8.72 6.37
N ARG A 277 12.76 8.86 7.62
CA ARG A 277 13.16 7.72 8.46
C ARG A 277 11.99 6.82 8.82
N ILE A 278 10.81 7.38 9.13
CA ILE A 278 9.57 6.59 9.34
C ILE A 278 9.21 5.85 8.05
N LEU A 279 9.18 6.53 6.90
CA LEU A 279 8.79 5.92 5.62
C LEU A 279 9.77 4.83 5.16
N LEU A 280 11.07 4.99 5.42
CA LEU A 280 12.08 3.97 5.14
C LEU A 280 11.96 2.79 6.10
N TRP A 281 11.74 3.06 7.40
CA TRP A 281 11.57 2.01 8.42
C TRP A 281 10.31 1.17 8.17
N LEU A 282 9.17 1.78 7.81
CA LEU A 282 7.93 1.08 7.44
C LEU A 282 8.06 0.15 6.21
N ARG A 283 9.11 0.34 5.40
CA ARG A 283 9.45 -0.51 4.24
C ARG A 283 10.52 -1.56 4.58
N SER A 284 11.02 -1.56 5.82
CA SER A 284 12.05 -2.49 6.29
C SER A 284 11.42 -3.79 6.81
N PRO A 285 12.19 -4.90 6.89
CA PRO A 285 11.70 -6.12 7.54
C PRO A 285 11.54 -5.96 9.06
N GLU A 286 12.14 -4.95 9.69
CA GLU A 286 12.02 -4.70 11.14
C GLU A 286 10.60 -4.27 11.53
N SER A 287 9.93 -3.49 10.67
CA SER A 287 8.55 -3.05 10.91
C SER A 287 7.50 -4.12 10.58
N ALA A 288 7.89 -5.32 10.10
CA ALA A 288 6.95 -6.34 9.64
C ALA A 288 5.86 -6.75 10.67
N PRO A 289 6.15 -6.87 11.98
CA PRO A 289 5.10 -7.13 12.98
C PRO A 289 4.09 -5.97 13.08
N LEU A 290 4.55 -4.72 12.97
CA LEU A 290 3.68 -3.55 13.00
C LEU A 290 2.85 -3.42 11.72
N THR A 291 3.46 -3.60 10.53
CA THR A 291 2.73 -3.46 9.26
C THR A 291 1.73 -4.60 9.06
N GLY A 292 2.04 -5.82 9.52
CA GLY A 292 1.09 -6.93 9.60
C GLY A 292 -0.08 -6.62 10.56
N HIS A 293 0.21 -6.08 11.74
CA HIS A 293 -0.81 -5.62 12.69
C HIS A 293 -1.70 -4.52 12.09
N MET A 294 -1.11 -3.49 11.49
CA MET A 294 -1.84 -2.43 10.80
C MET A 294 -2.71 -2.97 9.66
N PHE A 295 -2.23 -3.95 8.89
CA PHE A 295 -3.03 -4.57 7.83
C PHE A 295 -4.27 -5.27 8.41
N GLY A 296 -4.09 -6.20 9.36
CA GLY A 296 -5.21 -6.89 10.01
C GLY A 296 -6.17 -5.93 10.72
N LEU A 297 -5.65 -4.89 11.36
CA LEU A 297 -6.42 -3.82 11.99
C LEU A 297 -7.24 -3.01 10.98
N THR A 298 -6.67 -2.65 9.83
CA THR A 298 -7.40 -1.94 8.76
C THR A 298 -8.47 -2.80 8.08
N GLU A 299 -8.23 -4.11 7.95
CA GLU A 299 -9.24 -5.07 7.49
C GLU A 299 -10.39 -5.21 8.50
N TRP A 300 -10.07 -5.31 9.79
CA TRP A 300 -11.05 -5.40 10.86
C TRP A 300 -11.87 -4.12 11.00
N LEU A 301 -11.26 -2.94 11.02
CA LEU A 301 -11.98 -1.66 11.17
C LEU A 301 -12.90 -1.32 9.98
N GLY A 302 -12.66 -1.89 8.79
CA GLY A 302 -13.45 -1.59 7.59
C GLY A 302 -13.40 -0.10 7.22
N ALA A 303 -14.43 0.44 6.58
CA ALA A 303 -14.45 1.83 6.08
C ALA A 303 -14.77 2.88 7.15
N ALA A 304 -15.45 2.50 8.23
CA ALA A 304 -15.76 3.34 9.38
C ALA A 304 -15.79 2.51 10.66
N ALA A 305 -15.09 2.99 11.69
CA ALA A 305 -15.08 2.42 13.04
C ALA A 305 -14.98 3.55 14.08
N THR A 306 -15.35 3.28 15.34
CA THR A 306 -15.24 4.26 16.43
C THR A 306 -13.84 4.23 17.07
N GLU A 307 -13.49 5.31 17.78
CA GLU A 307 -12.27 5.35 18.62
C GLU A 307 -12.25 4.21 19.64
N ASP A 308 -13.36 3.93 20.33
CA ASP A 308 -13.45 2.81 21.29
C ASP A 308 -13.19 1.44 20.65
N GLN A 309 -13.64 1.23 19.41
CA GLN A 309 -13.38 0.00 18.66
C GLN A 309 -11.90 -0.14 18.30
N LEU A 310 -11.27 0.96 17.88
CA LEU A 310 -9.82 0.99 17.69
C LEU A 310 -9.09 0.67 18.99
N VAL A 311 -9.40 1.34 20.10
CA VAL A 311 -8.72 1.11 21.39
C VAL A 311 -8.96 -0.31 21.92
N GLY A 312 -10.16 -0.86 21.73
CA GLY A 312 -10.53 -2.21 22.16
C GLY A 312 -10.02 -3.35 21.27
N ALA A 313 -9.46 -3.06 20.09
CA ALA A 313 -9.00 -4.09 19.14
C ALA A 313 -7.75 -4.87 19.62
N ASP A 314 -6.88 -4.26 20.44
CA ASP A 314 -5.66 -4.89 20.96
C ASP A 314 -5.31 -4.32 22.34
N PRO A 315 -4.94 -5.14 23.35
CA PRO A 315 -4.58 -4.67 24.68
C PRO A 315 -3.33 -3.75 24.73
N ALA A 316 -2.51 -3.72 23.69
CA ALA A 316 -1.37 -2.81 23.53
C ALA A 316 -1.78 -1.40 23.09
N HIS A 317 -2.95 -1.24 22.45
CA HIS A 317 -3.42 0.06 21.95
C HIS A 317 -3.51 1.18 23.00
N PRO A 318 -4.08 0.97 24.21
CA PRO A 318 -4.13 2.01 25.24
C PRO A 318 -2.78 2.28 25.93
N ILE A 319 -1.74 1.48 25.67
CA ILE A 319 -0.43 1.64 26.31
C ILE A 319 0.34 2.81 25.68
N GLU A 320 0.91 3.67 26.52
CA GLU A 320 1.74 4.79 26.09
C GLU A 320 3.13 4.35 25.61
N VAL A 321 3.56 4.89 24.47
CA VAL A 321 4.95 4.78 23.98
C VAL A 321 5.81 5.79 24.75
N PRO A 322 6.78 5.37 25.60
CA PRO A 322 7.49 6.27 26.53
C PRO A 322 8.19 7.46 25.88
N THR A 323 8.84 7.27 24.73
CA THR A 323 9.54 8.34 24.01
C THR A 323 8.58 9.34 23.39
N LEU A 324 7.38 8.91 22.96
CA LEU A 324 6.37 9.78 22.35
C LEU A 324 5.37 10.40 23.35
N ARG A 325 5.19 9.80 24.53
CA ARG A 325 4.12 10.13 25.50
C ARG A 325 2.72 10.13 24.86
N THR A 326 2.52 9.22 23.92
CA THR A 326 1.32 9.08 23.10
C THR A 326 0.89 7.60 23.15
N PRO A 327 -0.40 7.28 23.34
CA PRO A 327 -0.87 5.90 23.30
C PRO A 327 -0.67 5.29 21.92
N LEU A 328 -0.34 4.00 21.86
CA LEU A 328 -0.02 3.29 20.62
C LEU A 328 -1.10 3.49 19.55
N TRP A 329 -2.39 3.45 19.91
CA TRP A 329 -3.47 3.64 18.94
C TRP A 329 -3.41 4.97 18.17
N ARG A 330 -2.98 6.07 18.81
CA ARG A 330 -2.81 7.36 18.12
C ARG A 330 -1.64 7.34 17.16
N VAL A 331 -0.55 6.69 17.55
CA VAL A 331 0.60 6.45 16.66
C VAL A 331 0.13 5.67 15.43
N LEU A 332 -0.65 4.59 15.60
CA LEU A 332 -1.21 3.84 14.48
C LEU A 332 -2.09 4.71 13.57
N VAL A 333 -2.97 5.56 14.12
CA VAL A 333 -3.82 6.47 13.31
C VAL A 333 -2.96 7.41 12.45
N THR A 334 -1.91 8.01 13.00
CA THR A 334 -1.01 8.90 12.23
C THR A 334 -0.21 8.17 11.14
N LEU A 335 0.00 6.85 11.29
CA LEU A 335 0.66 6.01 10.28
C LEU A 335 -0.31 5.47 9.21
N MET A 336 -1.62 5.73 9.32
CA MET A 336 -2.66 5.31 8.37
C MET A 336 -3.20 6.51 7.55
N PRO A 337 -2.50 6.99 6.51
CA PRO A 337 -2.84 8.26 5.82
C PRO A 337 -4.20 8.24 5.11
N ASP A 338 -4.71 7.06 4.75
CA ASP A 338 -6.02 6.90 4.09
C ASP A 338 -7.21 7.11 5.05
N ARG A 339 -6.93 7.14 6.36
CA ARG A 339 -7.92 7.20 7.43
C ARG A 339 -7.84 8.51 8.19
N ARG A 340 -9.00 9.06 8.55
CA ARG A 340 -9.11 10.31 9.31
C ARG A 340 -9.98 10.11 10.53
N LEU A 341 -9.50 10.55 11.68
CA LEU A 341 -10.27 10.62 12.92
C LEU A 341 -11.05 11.94 12.94
N GLN A 342 -12.38 11.86 12.88
CA GLN A 342 -13.30 13.01 12.88
C GLN A 342 -14.53 12.65 13.72
N ASP A 343 -14.96 13.51 14.63
CA ASP A 343 -16.12 13.28 15.53
C ASP A 343 -16.09 11.92 16.28
N GLY A 344 -14.91 11.41 16.65
CA GLY A 344 -14.73 10.09 17.27
C GLY A 344 -14.84 8.89 16.31
N TRP A 345 -14.97 9.14 15.01
CA TRP A 345 -15.00 8.15 13.94
C TRP A 345 -13.70 8.13 13.16
N LEU A 346 -13.12 6.94 12.99
CA LEU A 346 -12.02 6.69 12.08
C LEU A 346 -12.59 6.23 10.72
N VAL A 347 -12.54 7.11 9.72
CA VAL A 347 -13.17 6.90 8.40
C VAL A 347 -12.14 6.89 7.27
N VAL A 348 -12.33 6.02 6.28
CA VAL A 348 -11.57 6.03 5.02
C VAL A 348 -12.07 7.18 4.13
N GLY A 349 -11.21 8.17 3.88
CA GLY A 349 -11.54 9.36 3.10
C GLY A 349 -12.28 10.44 3.90
N ASP A 350 -13.50 10.77 3.49
CA ASP A 350 -14.32 11.85 4.06
C ASP A 350 -15.59 11.35 4.76
N LEU A 351 -15.83 11.85 5.98
CA LEU A 351 -16.97 11.49 6.82
C LEU A 351 -18.30 11.93 6.18
N GLY A 352 -18.35 13.14 5.61
CA GLY A 352 -19.55 13.66 4.94
C GLY A 352 -19.93 12.82 3.71
N GLY A 353 -18.95 12.54 2.85
CA GLY A 353 -19.11 11.70 1.66
C GLY A 353 -19.45 10.23 1.98
N LEU A 354 -19.02 9.69 3.12
CA LEU A 354 -19.47 8.35 3.56
C LEU A 354 -20.90 8.38 4.12
N ARG A 355 -21.25 9.38 4.93
CA ARG A 355 -22.62 9.58 5.45
C ARG A 355 -23.62 9.71 4.30
N GLU A 356 -23.31 10.52 3.29
CA GLU A 356 -24.17 10.74 2.12
C GLU A 356 -24.31 9.48 1.23
N ARG A 357 -23.22 8.74 0.99
CA ARG A 357 -23.30 7.43 0.31
C ARG A 357 -24.17 6.44 1.08
N THR A 358 -24.08 6.44 2.42
CA THR A 358 -24.92 5.59 3.26
C THR A 358 -26.40 5.95 3.13
N ARG A 359 -26.76 7.24 3.19
CA ARG A 359 -28.15 7.70 3.00
C ARG A 359 -28.72 7.27 1.66
N ARG A 360 -27.94 7.38 0.57
CA ARG A 360 -28.36 6.95 -0.78
C ARG A 360 -28.57 5.44 -0.86
N LEU A 361 -27.67 4.64 -0.28
CA LEU A 361 -27.82 3.19 -0.21
C LEU A 361 -29.11 2.81 0.53
N LEU A 362 -29.35 3.41 1.70
CA LEU A 362 -30.54 3.17 2.51
C LEU A 362 -31.84 3.59 1.80
N ALA A 363 -31.81 4.69 1.03
CA ALA A 363 -32.97 5.16 0.25
C ALA A 363 -33.34 4.24 -0.93
N VAL A 364 -32.38 3.48 -1.47
CA VAL A 364 -32.59 2.53 -2.58
C VAL A 364 -32.74 1.09 -2.05
N LYS A 365 -32.70 0.87 -0.73
CA LYS A 365 -32.75 -0.47 -0.11
C LYS A 365 -34.10 -1.16 -0.38
N PRO A 366 -34.14 -2.38 -0.93
CA PRO A 366 -35.35 -3.19 -0.94
C PRO A 366 -35.73 -3.58 0.49
N ALA A 367 -37.03 -3.66 0.79
CA ALA A 367 -37.55 -3.80 2.17
C ALA A 367 -36.89 -4.94 2.97
N ASP A 368 -36.80 -6.13 2.35
CA ASP A 368 -36.32 -7.37 2.97
C ASP A 368 -34.79 -7.52 3.04
N ALA A 369 -33.99 -6.60 2.48
CA ALA A 369 -32.54 -6.76 2.53
C ALA A 369 -31.96 -6.45 3.92
N ASP A 370 -31.03 -7.29 4.37
CA ASP A 370 -30.23 -7.01 5.56
C ASP A 370 -29.38 -5.75 5.35
N VAL A 371 -29.54 -4.79 6.26
CA VAL A 371 -28.79 -3.53 6.24
C VAL A 371 -27.32 -3.79 6.54
N PHE A 372 -27.01 -4.70 7.45
CA PHE A 372 -25.63 -4.95 7.89
C PHE A 372 -24.79 -5.57 6.76
N ALA A 373 -25.31 -6.61 6.10
CA ALA A 373 -24.66 -7.19 4.93
C ALA A 373 -24.48 -6.20 3.76
N LEU A 374 -25.43 -5.28 3.54
CA LEU A 374 -25.31 -4.25 2.50
C LEU A 374 -24.24 -3.20 2.83
N LEU A 375 -24.13 -2.79 4.10
CA LEU A 375 -23.12 -1.83 4.55
C LEU A 375 -21.70 -2.41 4.43
N ASP A 376 -21.51 -3.69 4.76
CA ASP A 376 -20.21 -4.37 4.58
C ASP A 376 -19.88 -4.54 3.08
N HIS A 377 -20.79 -5.08 2.28
CA HIS A 377 -20.51 -5.36 0.86
C HIS A 377 -20.33 -4.12 -0.03
N GLN A 378 -21.09 -3.04 0.19
CA GLN A 378 -21.06 -1.87 -0.71
C GLN A 378 -20.25 -0.69 -0.17
N LEU A 379 -20.14 -0.55 1.15
CA LEU A 379 -19.43 0.56 1.79
C LEU A 379 -18.21 0.12 2.60
N GLY A 380 -18.02 -1.19 2.84
CA GLY A 380 -16.93 -1.73 3.65
C GLY A 380 -17.11 -1.52 5.16
N ILE A 381 -18.30 -1.11 5.63
CA ILE A 381 -18.55 -0.85 7.05
C ILE A 381 -18.91 -2.17 7.73
N ARG A 382 -18.04 -2.63 8.64
CA ARG A 382 -18.18 -3.96 9.26
C ARG A 382 -19.39 -4.05 10.18
N THR A 383 -19.90 -5.26 10.37
CA THR A 383 -21.05 -5.57 11.22
C THR A 383 -20.96 -5.00 12.64
N HIS A 384 -19.76 -4.98 13.24
CA HIS A 384 -19.56 -4.47 14.60
C HIS A 384 -19.60 -2.93 14.70
N SER A 385 -19.26 -2.19 13.63
CA SER A 385 -19.33 -0.72 13.60
C SER A 385 -20.63 -0.20 12.98
N ALA A 386 -21.29 -1.02 12.15
CA ALA A 386 -22.50 -0.66 11.43
C ALA A 386 -23.68 -0.22 12.31
N GLN A 387 -23.89 -0.81 13.50
CA GLN A 387 -24.96 -0.33 14.40
C GLN A 387 -24.68 1.08 14.90
N ALA A 388 -23.51 1.32 15.50
CA ALA A 388 -23.09 2.65 15.96
C ALA A 388 -23.09 3.68 14.82
N TRP A 389 -22.78 3.26 13.59
CA TRP A 389 -22.81 4.11 12.40
C TRP A 389 -24.23 4.56 12.03
N LEU A 390 -25.20 3.64 12.09
CA LEU A 390 -26.62 3.96 11.86
C LEU A 390 -27.17 4.87 12.96
N ASP A 391 -26.82 4.63 14.22
CA ASP A 391 -27.22 5.48 15.35
C ASP A 391 -26.64 6.91 15.21
N ALA A 392 -25.37 7.04 14.82
CA ALA A 392 -24.72 8.32 14.54
C ALA A 392 -25.33 9.06 13.33
N LEU A 393 -25.75 8.33 12.29
CA LEU A 393 -26.48 8.89 11.16
C LEU A 393 -27.86 9.43 11.55
N ALA A 394 -28.60 8.70 12.39
CA ALA A 394 -29.90 9.14 12.90
C ALA A 394 -29.77 10.42 13.75
N ALA A 395 -28.81 10.45 14.68
CA ALA A 395 -28.51 11.62 15.50
C ALA A 395 -28.14 12.86 14.65
N SER A 396 -27.31 12.65 13.61
CA SER A 396 -26.93 13.72 12.68
C SER A 396 -28.14 14.31 11.94
N GLY A 397 -29.04 13.45 11.43
CA GLY A 397 -30.26 13.90 10.74
C GLY A 397 -31.22 14.68 11.64
N THR A 398 -31.28 14.37 12.94
CA THR A 398 -32.08 15.13 13.91
C THR A 398 -31.50 16.53 14.15
N GLN A 399 -30.17 16.69 14.25
CA GLN A 399 -29.55 18.01 14.41
C GLN A 399 -29.64 18.87 13.14
N GLU A 400 -29.51 18.25 11.96
CA GLU A 400 -29.66 18.92 10.66
C GLU A 400 -31.12 19.39 10.45
N SER A 401 -32.11 18.64 10.95
CA SER A 401 -33.52 19.04 10.94
C SER A 401 -33.85 20.12 11.99
N ALA A 402 -33.19 20.10 13.15
CA ALA A 402 -33.38 21.12 14.19
C ALA A 402 -32.76 22.48 13.81
N SER A 403 -31.62 22.46 13.11
CA SER A 403 -30.99 23.67 12.56
C SER A 403 -31.65 24.21 11.29
N ALA A 404 -32.60 23.45 10.70
CA ALA A 404 -33.47 23.87 9.60
C ALA A 404 -34.79 24.53 10.07
N GLN A 405 -34.94 24.89 11.35
CA GLN A 405 -36.01 25.80 11.77
C GLN A 405 -35.74 27.22 11.23
N PRO A 406 -36.74 27.93 10.68
CA PRO A 406 -36.52 29.23 10.07
C PRO A 406 -36.22 30.28 11.16
N ALA A 407 -34.94 30.66 11.28
CA ALA A 407 -34.49 31.81 12.05
C ALA A 407 -34.93 33.12 11.36
N ALA A 408 -36.24 33.36 11.38
CA ALA A 408 -36.89 34.52 10.78
C ALA A 408 -36.81 35.75 11.69
N GLU A 409 -35.61 36.13 12.16
CA GLU A 409 -35.42 37.48 12.72
C GLU A 409 -33.97 37.98 12.75
N ALA A 410 -33.84 39.32 12.75
CA ALA A 410 -32.61 40.07 12.96
C ALA A 410 -31.52 40.05 11.87
N ALA A 411 -31.90 40.18 10.60
CA ALA A 411 -31.03 40.79 9.58
C ALA A 411 -30.78 42.29 9.91
N ARG A 412 -29.91 42.57 10.90
CA ARG A 412 -29.50 43.94 11.26
C ARG A 412 -28.57 44.51 10.19
N GLN A 413 -29.19 45.26 9.30
CA GLN A 413 -28.58 46.05 8.25
C GLN A 413 -27.46 46.96 8.81
N LEU A 414 -26.26 46.86 8.23
CA LEU A 414 -25.26 47.94 8.29
C LEU A 414 -25.40 48.81 7.02
N PRO A 415 -25.29 50.14 7.14
CA PRO A 415 -25.89 51.04 6.15
C PRO A 415 -25.06 51.18 4.87
N ARG A 416 -25.79 51.31 3.75
CA ARG A 416 -25.25 51.70 2.45
C ARG A 416 -24.55 53.07 2.54
N ARG A 417 -23.35 53.17 1.97
CA ARG A 417 -22.93 54.39 1.26
C ARG A 417 -22.92 54.11 -0.24
N THR A 418 -23.66 54.95 -0.96
CA THR A 418 -23.84 54.99 -2.40
C THR A 418 -22.88 56.04 -3.02
N PRO A 419 -23.01 56.47 -4.28
CA PRO A 419 -22.51 55.74 -5.46
C PRO A 419 -21.73 56.64 -6.45
N GLY A 420 -21.18 56.05 -7.52
CA GLY A 420 -20.69 56.78 -8.71
C GLY A 420 -19.37 56.20 -9.24
N ALA A 421 -19.20 55.96 -10.55
CA ALA A 421 -20.11 56.15 -11.67
C ALA A 421 -19.77 55.18 -12.83
N ASN A 422 -20.70 55.05 -13.79
CA ASN A 422 -20.59 54.32 -15.07
C ASN A 422 -20.56 52.77 -14.92
N GLY A 423 -21.31 51.97 -15.66
CA GLY A 423 -22.37 52.23 -16.64
C GLY A 423 -22.74 50.93 -17.38
N HIS A 424 -24.04 50.60 -17.42
CA HIS A 424 -24.82 50.15 -18.60
C HIS A 424 -24.11 49.37 -19.75
N HIS A 425 -24.59 48.22 -20.28
CA HIS A 425 -25.92 47.58 -20.27
C HIS A 425 -25.91 46.04 -20.50
N HIS A 426 -26.94 45.37 -19.97
CA HIS A 426 -27.74 44.24 -20.52
C HIS A 426 -27.20 43.07 -21.37
N ARG A 427 -27.63 41.86 -20.92
CA ARG A 427 -28.40 40.79 -21.64
C ARG A 427 -27.63 39.71 -22.42
N GLY A 428 -27.93 38.45 -22.07
CA GLY A 428 -28.05 37.35 -23.04
C GLY A 428 -27.43 36.00 -22.65
N GLY A 429 -28.07 35.22 -21.78
CA GLY A 429 -27.74 33.80 -21.63
C GLY A 429 -28.42 32.93 -22.70
N GLN A 430 -27.71 31.93 -23.23
CA GLN A 430 -28.25 30.88 -24.11
C GLN A 430 -28.27 29.53 -23.35
N PRO A 431 -29.29 28.66 -23.54
CA PRO A 431 -29.36 27.37 -22.86
C PRO A 431 -28.45 26.31 -23.51
N ILE A 432 -27.98 25.37 -22.69
CA ILE A 432 -27.11 24.26 -23.09
C ILE A 432 -27.93 23.20 -23.84
N PRO A 433 -27.50 22.74 -25.04
CA PRO A 433 -28.19 21.66 -25.75
C PRO A 433 -27.87 20.29 -25.14
N GLN A 434 -28.89 19.46 -24.90
CA GLN A 434 -28.70 18.06 -24.53
C GLN A 434 -28.50 17.20 -25.79
N VAL A 435 -27.37 16.50 -25.87
CA VAL A 435 -27.07 15.58 -26.97
C VAL A 435 -27.63 14.19 -26.66
N THR A 436 -28.44 13.65 -27.58
CA THR A 436 -29.06 12.33 -27.44
C THR A 436 -28.14 11.21 -27.96
N ALA A 437 -28.25 10.02 -27.35
CA ALA A 437 -27.33 8.90 -27.58
C ALA A 437 -27.42 8.23 -28.97
N SER A 438 -28.31 8.69 -29.85
CA SER A 438 -28.57 8.07 -31.16
C SER A 438 -27.68 8.59 -32.30
N GLY A 439 -26.71 9.47 -32.02
CA GLY A 439 -25.86 10.14 -33.01
C GLY A 439 -24.41 9.64 -33.10
N ILE A 440 -24.08 8.49 -32.50
CA ILE A 440 -22.70 7.96 -32.50
C ILE A 440 -22.47 7.13 -33.78
N ASP A 441 -21.67 7.67 -34.71
CA ASP A 441 -21.30 6.96 -35.94
C ASP A 441 -20.36 5.78 -35.62
N PRO A 442 -20.75 4.52 -35.89
CA PRO A 442 -19.95 3.35 -35.54
C PRO A 442 -18.61 3.29 -36.27
N ARG A 443 -18.45 3.97 -37.42
CA ARG A 443 -17.17 4.04 -38.13
C ARG A 443 -16.15 4.91 -37.39
N ALA A 444 -16.58 5.99 -36.74
CA ALA A 444 -15.72 6.82 -35.92
C ALA A 444 -15.26 6.09 -34.64
N ALA A 445 -16.15 5.29 -34.04
CA ALA A 445 -15.83 4.45 -32.88
C ALA A 445 -14.83 3.31 -33.21
N LEU A 446 -14.94 2.72 -34.41
CA LEU A 446 -13.97 1.72 -34.87
C LEU A 446 -12.61 2.34 -35.22
N ALA A 447 -12.59 3.53 -35.82
CA ALA A 447 -11.35 4.24 -36.12
C ALA A 447 -10.57 4.64 -34.85
N THR A 448 -11.26 5.07 -33.79
CA THR A 448 -10.61 5.40 -32.51
C THR A 448 -10.12 4.15 -31.76
N LEU A 449 -10.82 3.02 -31.84
CA LEU A 449 -10.34 1.73 -31.32
C LEU A 449 -9.09 1.21 -32.08
N SER A 450 -9.07 1.32 -33.41
CA SER A 450 -7.87 0.96 -34.20
C SER A 450 -6.68 1.88 -33.91
N ALA A 451 -6.91 3.18 -33.66
CA ALA A 451 -5.86 4.12 -33.25
C ALA A 451 -5.29 3.80 -31.85
N LEU A 452 -6.12 3.31 -30.92
CA LEU A 452 -5.69 2.88 -29.58
C LEU A 452 -4.87 1.57 -29.58
N SER A 453 -5.01 0.73 -30.61
CA SER A 453 -4.32 -0.57 -30.70
C SER A 453 -2.95 -0.49 -31.38
N GLY A 454 -2.58 0.65 -31.97
CA GLY A 454 -1.47 0.79 -32.91
C GLY A 454 -0.25 1.55 -32.39
N GLY A 455 0.27 1.22 -31.20
CA GLY A 455 1.53 1.83 -30.75
C GLY A 455 1.90 1.65 -29.28
N ASN A 456 2.50 0.51 -28.92
CA ASN A 456 3.44 0.45 -27.79
C ASN A 456 4.31 -0.82 -27.78
N THR A 457 5.33 -0.88 -28.64
CA THR A 457 6.51 -1.71 -28.41
C THR A 457 7.55 -0.87 -27.65
N ARG A 458 7.77 -1.20 -26.37
CA ARG A 458 8.81 -0.58 -25.52
C ARG A 458 10.22 -0.89 -26.06
N PRO A 459 11.26 -0.15 -25.61
CA PRO A 459 12.06 -0.74 -24.53
C PRO A 459 12.59 0.25 -23.47
N HIS A 460 12.46 -0.14 -22.19
CA HIS A 460 13.51 -0.07 -21.13
C HIS A 460 13.99 1.32 -20.62
N LEU A 461 14.64 1.47 -19.44
CA LEU A 461 14.47 0.89 -18.09
C LEU A 461 15.30 1.77 -17.14
N ILE A 462 14.92 1.87 -15.86
CA ILE A 462 15.73 2.57 -14.84
C ILE A 462 16.89 1.67 -14.41
N THR A 463 18.12 2.19 -14.45
CA THR A 463 19.24 1.71 -13.64
C THR A 463 19.88 2.88 -12.90
N SER A 464 19.74 2.91 -11.58
CA SER A 464 20.39 3.90 -10.73
C SER A 464 21.88 3.58 -10.58
N GLN A 465 22.73 4.14 -11.46
CA GLN A 465 24.02 4.75 -11.09
C GLN A 465 24.77 5.37 -12.29
N ARG A 466 25.20 6.63 -12.10
CA ARG A 466 26.33 7.33 -12.75
C ARG A 466 26.12 8.01 -14.13
N ALA A 467 26.62 9.26 -14.18
CA ALA A 467 26.89 10.14 -15.33
C ALA A 467 25.67 10.79 -16.06
N PRO A 468 25.78 12.08 -16.48
CA PRO A 468 24.71 12.80 -17.16
C PRO A 468 24.67 12.42 -18.66
N LEU A 469 23.58 11.77 -19.10
CA LEU A 469 23.40 11.32 -20.49
C LEU A 469 22.03 11.66 -21.07
N HIS A 470 21.55 12.86 -20.81
CA HIS A 470 20.79 13.64 -21.80
C HIS A 470 21.38 15.05 -21.81
N PRO A 471 21.63 15.67 -22.99
CA PRO A 471 21.85 17.12 -23.01
C PRO A 471 20.57 17.77 -22.45
N PRO A 472 20.68 18.84 -21.64
CA PRO A 472 19.49 19.59 -21.26
C PRO A 472 18.82 20.04 -22.55
N THR A 473 17.57 19.62 -22.78
CA THR A 473 16.80 19.96 -23.96
C THR A 473 16.38 21.42 -23.86
N SER A 474 17.30 22.32 -24.17
CA SER A 474 17.06 23.76 -24.18
C SER A 474 15.93 24.11 -25.14
N PRO A 475 15.22 25.22 -24.95
CA PRO A 475 14.19 25.69 -25.89
C PRO A 475 14.70 25.88 -27.33
N SER A 476 16.03 26.05 -27.50
CA SER A 476 16.71 26.11 -28.80
C SER A 476 16.86 24.75 -29.53
N THR A 477 16.68 23.62 -28.83
CA THR A 477 16.94 22.26 -29.37
C THR A 477 15.67 21.50 -29.73
N ASP A 478 14.58 21.69 -28.99
CA ASP A 478 13.25 21.16 -29.32
C ASP A 478 12.15 22.20 -29.03
N PRO A 479 11.91 23.17 -29.92
CA PRO A 479 10.92 24.22 -29.70
C PRO A 479 9.47 23.69 -29.68
N SER A 480 9.23 22.42 -30.03
CA SER A 480 7.89 21.83 -30.04
C SER A 480 7.37 21.44 -28.66
N ARG A 481 8.28 21.28 -27.67
CA ARG A 481 7.96 20.89 -26.29
C ARG A 481 7.83 22.07 -25.31
N TRP A 482 8.33 23.24 -25.68
CA TRP A 482 8.43 24.39 -24.78
C TRP A 482 7.35 25.43 -25.09
N GLN A 483 6.41 25.61 -24.15
CA GLN A 483 5.46 26.69 -24.21
C GLN A 483 6.14 28.00 -23.79
N ARG A 484 6.13 29.00 -24.68
CA ARG A 484 6.61 30.35 -24.37
C ARG A 484 5.54 31.16 -23.65
N ILE A 485 5.94 31.84 -22.57
CA ILE A 485 5.09 32.68 -21.72
C ILE A 485 5.75 34.05 -21.60
N GLU A 486 4.99 35.12 -21.78
CA GLU A 486 5.45 36.49 -21.49
C GLU A 486 5.16 36.82 -20.02
N VAL A 487 6.18 37.27 -19.29
CA VAL A 487 6.06 37.55 -17.86
C VAL A 487 5.45 38.94 -17.66
N THR A 488 4.25 38.98 -17.09
CA THR A 488 3.59 40.24 -16.70
C THR A 488 3.80 40.52 -15.22
N SER A 489 3.62 41.78 -14.82
CA SER A 489 3.57 42.17 -13.39
C SER A 489 2.42 41.50 -12.62
N ASP A 490 1.46 40.88 -13.31
CA ASP A 490 0.39 40.11 -12.68
C ASP A 490 0.85 38.69 -12.35
N HIS A 491 1.57 38.03 -13.27
CA HIS A 491 2.14 36.69 -13.05
C HIS A 491 3.12 36.68 -11.86
N LEU A 492 3.89 37.76 -11.66
CA LEU A 492 4.78 37.92 -10.49
C LEU A 492 4.04 38.17 -9.16
N ARG A 493 2.75 38.52 -9.21
CA ARG A 493 1.86 38.65 -8.03
C ARG A 493 1.01 37.41 -7.78
N GLY A 494 1.21 36.34 -8.57
CA GLY A 494 0.43 35.10 -8.48
C GLY A 494 -0.85 35.10 -9.30
N GLY A 495 -1.00 36.00 -10.28
CA GLY A 495 -2.09 35.95 -11.25
C GLY A 495 -2.01 34.71 -12.16
N PRO A 496 -3.15 34.18 -12.61
CA PRO A 496 -3.20 32.95 -13.40
C PRO A 496 -2.63 33.15 -14.80
N VAL A 497 -1.90 32.15 -15.30
CA VAL A 497 -1.18 32.22 -16.57
C VAL A 497 -1.82 31.31 -17.60
N ALA A 498 -2.43 31.90 -18.64
CA ALA A 498 -3.06 31.16 -19.72
C ALA A 498 -2.04 30.42 -20.60
N VAL A 499 -2.37 29.19 -20.99
CA VAL A 499 -1.61 28.40 -21.97
C VAL A 499 -2.50 27.98 -23.15
N PRO A 500 -1.95 27.67 -24.32
CA PRO A 500 -2.74 27.19 -25.45
C PRO A 500 -3.38 25.82 -25.18
N GLU A 501 -4.58 25.60 -25.71
CA GLU A 501 -5.31 24.33 -25.59
C GLU A 501 -4.53 23.13 -26.16
N GLY A 502 -3.77 23.34 -27.24
CA GLY A 502 -2.93 22.29 -27.84
C GLY A 502 -1.86 21.78 -26.86
N TYR A 503 -1.25 22.68 -26.07
CA TYR A 503 -0.27 22.32 -25.05
C TYR A 503 -0.92 21.52 -23.90
N ALA A 504 -2.07 21.98 -23.39
CA ALA A 504 -2.80 21.23 -22.36
C ALA A 504 -3.30 19.85 -22.85
N THR A 505 -3.70 19.76 -24.12
CA THR A 505 -4.08 18.49 -24.77
C THR A 505 -2.90 17.54 -24.89
N GLN A 506 -1.70 18.05 -25.21
CA GLN A 506 -0.46 17.27 -25.26
C GLN A 506 -0.06 16.72 -23.88
N LEU A 507 -0.41 17.42 -22.79
CA LEU A 507 -0.30 16.94 -21.40
C LEU A 507 -1.44 15.98 -20.99
N GLY A 508 -2.30 15.58 -21.92
CA GLY A 508 -3.42 14.66 -21.68
C GLY A 508 -4.60 15.25 -20.90
N MET A 509 -4.59 16.57 -20.66
CA MET A 509 -5.69 17.25 -19.97
C MET A 509 -6.93 17.36 -20.88
N ARG A 510 -8.08 17.51 -20.23
CA ARG A 510 -9.38 17.77 -20.86
C ARG A 510 -10.08 18.96 -20.18
N PRO A 511 -11.03 19.64 -20.82
CA PRO A 511 -11.87 20.64 -20.16
C PRO A 511 -12.49 20.09 -18.86
N GLY A 512 -12.41 20.86 -17.78
CA GLY A 512 -12.85 20.44 -16.44
C GLY A 512 -11.85 19.60 -15.64
N THR A 513 -10.68 19.26 -16.20
CA THR A 513 -9.61 18.56 -15.46
C THR A 513 -8.60 19.52 -14.83
N LEU A 514 -7.90 19.02 -13.81
CA LEU A 514 -6.94 19.75 -13.00
C LEU A 514 -5.71 18.86 -12.81
N LEU A 515 -4.54 19.37 -13.18
CA LEU A 515 -3.27 18.65 -13.16
C LEU A 515 -2.33 19.35 -12.18
N SER A 516 -1.91 18.62 -11.13
CA SER A 516 -0.89 19.09 -10.20
C SER A 516 0.49 18.70 -10.72
N VAL A 517 1.38 19.68 -10.84
CA VAL A 517 2.77 19.49 -11.30
C VAL A 517 3.75 20.10 -10.29
N THR A 518 4.92 19.49 -10.17
CA THR A 518 5.98 19.93 -9.26
C THR A 518 6.95 20.84 -10.00
N GLY A 519 6.90 22.14 -9.69
CA GLY A 519 7.83 23.15 -10.21
C GLY A 519 9.24 23.05 -9.60
N PRO A 520 10.21 23.80 -10.15
CA PRO A 520 11.61 23.71 -9.74
C PRO A 520 11.82 23.98 -8.25
N GLY A 521 12.40 22.98 -7.59
CA GLY A 521 12.58 22.88 -6.14
C GLY A 521 11.28 22.76 -5.37
N ASP A 522 10.47 21.79 -5.77
CA ASP A 522 9.35 21.18 -5.03
C ASP A 522 8.18 22.10 -4.68
N ASN A 523 7.98 23.14 -5.49
CA ASN A 523 6.80 24.00 -5.43
C ASN A 523 5.63 23.32 -6.15
N ALA A 524 4.50 23.09 -5.45
CA ALA A 524 3.28 22.64 -6.09
C ALA A 524 2.71 23.75 -7.00
N VAL A 525 2.54 23.44 -8.29
CA VAL A 525 1.92 24.31 -9.29
C VAL A 525 0.72 23.57 -9.85
N VAL A 526 -0.41 24.25 -9.95
CA VAL A 526 -1.66 23.65 -10.45
C VAL A 526 -1.97 24.21 -11.84
N LEU A 527 -2.24 23.33 -12.80
CA LEU A 527 -2.78 23.66 -14.11
C LEU A 527 -4.26 23.26 -14.13
N VAL A 528 -5.15 24.21 -14.39
CA VAL A 528 -6.62 24.02 -14.39
C VAL A 528 -7.16 24.29 -15.78
N TRP A 529 -8.01 23.40 -16.31
CA TRP A 529 -8.77 23.68 -17.53
C TRP A 529 -10.21 24.05 -17.18
N ARG A 530 -10.53 25.35 -17.25
CA ARG A 530 -11.91 25.87 -17.16
C ARG A 530 -12.45 26.11 -18.56
N ASP A 531 -12.68 27.37 -18.94
CA ASP A 531 -12.98 27.76 -20.33
C ASP A 531 -11.72 27.74 -21.21
N GLN A 532 -10.55 27.99 -20.61
CA GLN A 532 -9.23 27.85 -21.20
C GLN A 532 -8.27 27.23 -20.15
N PRO A 533 -7.16 26.60 -20.55
CA PRO A 533 -6.18 26.07 -19.61
C PRO A 533 -5.30 27.19 -19.04
N VAL A 534 -5.20 27.23 -17.71
CA VAL A 534 -4.49 28.25 -16.93
C VAL A 534 -3.68 27.61 -15.81
N PHE A 535 -2.40 27.97 -15.68
CA PHE A 535 -1.66 27.74 -14.44
C PHE A 535 -2.21 28.69 -13.37
N ASP A 536 -2.59 28.16 -12.22
CA ASP A 536 -3.23 28.92 -11.13
C ASP A 536 -2.26 29.95 -10.52
N SER A 537 -0.99 29.57 -10.34
CA SER A 537 0.11 30.51 -10.06
C SER A 537 1.47 29.95 -10.49
N LEU A 538 2.19 30.71 -11.31
CA LEU A 538 3.61 30.46 -11.64
C LEU A 538 4.59 31.32 -10.81
N GLN A 539 4.09 32.15 -9.90
CA GLN A 539 4.89 33.05 -9.07
C GLN A 539 6.13 32.40 -8.42
N PRO A 540 6.05 31.24 -7.72
CA PRO A 540 7.24 30.66 -7.08
C PRO A 540 8.31 30.22 -8.08
N VAL A 541 7.91 29.87 -9.31
CA VAL A 541 8.80 29.48 -10.41
C VAL A 541 9.48 30.72 -11.01
N LEU A 542 8.71 31.77 -11.29
CA LEU A 542 9.21 33.03 -11.85
C LEU A 542 10.14 33.76 -10.88
N MET A 543 9.81 33.78 -9.59
CA MET A 543 10.67 34.35 -8.54
C MET A 543 12.01 33.60 -8.44
N ARG A 544 12.02 32.27 -8.56
CA ARG A 544 13.25 31.46 -8.52
C ARG A 544 14.17 31.73 -9.71
N LEU A 545 13.59 32.00 -10.88
CA LEU A 545 14.32 32.38 -12.10
C LEU A 545 14.78 33.85 -12.10
N ASN A 546 14.41 34.66 -11.11
CA ASN A 546 14.60 36.12 -11.08
C ASN A 546 14.00 36.84 -12.30
N ALA A 547 12.93 36.28 -12.88
CA ALA A 547 12.27 36.84 -14.07
C ALA A 547 11.61 38.19 -13.77
N ARG A 548 11.72 39.11 -14.73
CA ARG A 548 11.20 40.48 -14.68
C ARG A 548 9.97 40.64 -15.57
N PRO A 549 9.12 41.66 -15.34
CA PRO A 549 8.07 42.01 -16.29
C PRO A 549 8.66 42.33 -17.66
N GLY A 550 8.17 41.66 -18.70
CA GLY A 550 8.68 41.74 -20.08
C GLY A 550 9.63 40.59 -20.48
N ASP A 551 10.10 39.77 -19.54
CA ASP A 551 10.91 38.59 -19.88
C ASP A 551 10.04 37.51 -20.54
N GLN A 552 10.64 36.77 -21.47
CA GLN A 552 10.01 35.56 -22.04
C GLN A 552 10.51 34.36 -21.26
N VAL A 553 9.63 33.57 -20.66
CA VAL A 553 9.98 32.32 -19.96
C VAL A 553 9.45 31.15 -20.78
N TYR A 554 10.30 30.15 -21.00
CA TYR A 554 9.94 28.90 -21.62
C TYR A 554 9.59 27.91 -20.52
N VAL A 555 8.45 27.25 -20.65
CA VAL A 555 7.92 26.28 -19.69
C VAL A 555 7.58 24.98 -20.41
N THR A 556 7.94 23.85 -19.80
CA THR A 556 7.51 22.53 -20.26
C THR A 556 7.11 21.66 -19.05
N VAL A 557 6.31 20.61 -19.29
CA VAL A 557 5.92 19.64 -18.27
C VAL A 557 6.29 18.26 -18.77
N ASP A 558 7.15 17.57 -18.02
CA ASP A 558 7.52 16.17 -18.26
C ASP A 558 7.01 15.29 -17.11
N GLY A 559 6.04 14.43 -17.42
CA GLY A 559 5.27 13.65 -16.44
C GLY A 559 4.60 14.55 -15.39
N TYR A 560 5.18 14.56 -14.19
CA TYR A 560 4.70 15.35 -13.04
C TYR A 560 5.64 16.51 -12.66
N ARG A 561 6.70 16.77 -13.43
CA ARG A 561 7.62 17.90 -13.19
C ARG A 561 7.40 19.01 -14.20
N LEU A 562 7.38 20.23 -13.70
CA LEU A 562 7.35 21.46 -14.48
C LEU A 562 8.77 22.02 -14.55
N GLU A 563 9.33 22.12 -15.75
CA GLU A 563 10.59 22.81 -16.00
C GLU A 563 10.33 24.21 -16.54
N ALA A 564 11.17 25.17 -16.15
CA ALA A 564 11.08 26.54 -16.61
C ALA A 564 12.48 27.14 -16.78
N GLN A 565 12.70 27.84 -17.90
CA GLN A 565 13.99 28.43 -18.27
C GLN A 565 13.77 29.82 -18.88
N LEU A 566 14.68 30.76 -18.60
CA LEU A 566 14.81 32.00 -19.37
C LEU A 566 15.63 31.72 -20.64
N PRO A 567 15.41 32.45 -21.75
CA PRO A 567 16.36 32.48 -22.86
C PRO A 567 17.71 33.00 -22.35
N ALA A 568 18.78 32.33 -22.78
CA ALA A 568 20.16 32.70 -22.47
C ALA A 568 20.65 33.90 -23.32
#